data_AF-A0AAN9U138-F1
#
_entry.id   AF-A0AAN9U138-F1
#
_cell.length_a   1.000
_cell.length_b   1.000
_cell.length_c   1.000
_cell.angle_alpha   90.00
_cell.angle_beta   90.00
_cell.angle_gamma   90.00
#
_symmetry.space_group_name_H-M   'P 1'
#
loop_
_entity.id
_entity.type
_entity.pdbx_description
1 polymer ?
#
loop_
_entity_poly.entity_id
_entity_poly.type
_entity_poly.pdbx_seq_one_letter_code
_entity_poly.pdbx_strand_id
1 'polypeptide(L)'
;MESVAPNLPPYPWARDKLYRYEPRSSRLERLQISPRTDLLGLPLDHQNLFEQRWRNFLRARVRPWIKDHSIPGVMIYPGVGMLVSVIEAAHELCRQQDIGLLGIELVDVHSIPVDGAVETLLRIRVPQGREDRPRVYKFASTVSDKPWIENYVGSFYIVLDSIAGLLDEDSILLDWKARLEMLADIKSRTSTKVGIPKLYNELRRTSMKWGDSFRNLASITAAIDGSGCYASVRFRTVSSGSLLLPNF
;
A
#
# COMPACT_ATOMS: atom_id res chain seq x y z
N MET A 1 -51.82 -41.88 -38.10
CA MET A 1 -51.12 -41.03 -37.12
C MET A 1 -49.66 -41.44 -37.15
N GLU A 2 -48.80 -40.68 -37.82
CA GLU A 2 -47.38 -41.01 -37.94
C GLU A 2 -46.67 -40.74 -36.60
N SER A 3 -45.98 -41.76 -36.09
CA SER A 3 -45.25 -41.70 -34.83
C SER A 3 -43.96 -40.90 -35.01
N VAL A 4 -43.88 -39.73 -34.35
CA VAL A 4 -42.66 -38.92 -34.26
C VAL A 4 -41.63 -39.70 -33.44
N ALA A 5 -40.47 -40.01 -34.03
CA ALA A 5 -39.37 -40.67 -33.33
C ALA A 5 -38.81 -39.75 -32.23
N PRO A 6 -38.96 -40.10 -30.94
CA PRO A 6 -38.79 -39.11 -29.87
C PRO A 6 -37.34 -38.86 -29.44
N ASN A 7 -36.35 -39.60 -29.95
CA ASN A 7 -34.98 -39.54 -29.44
C ASN A 7 -33.94 -39.75 -30.55
N LEU A 8 -33.66 -38.70 -31.34
CA LEU A 8 -32.45 -38.66 -32.15
C LEU A 8 -31.26 -38.12 -31.34
N PRO A 9 -30.06 -38.68 -31.50
CA PRO A 9 -28.87 -38.14 -30.88
C PRO A 9 -28.59 -36.73 -31.42
N PRO A 10 -28.08 -35.81 -30.58
CA PRO A 10 -27.71 -34.48 -31.04
C PRO A 10 -26.58 -34.56 -32.06
N TYR A 11 -26.64 -33.70 -33.07
CA TYR A 11 -25.64 -33.63 -34.12
C TYR A 11 -24.23 -33.43 -33.53
N PRO A 12 -23.23 -34.25 -33.92
CA PRO A 12 -21.91 -34.23 -33.33
C PRO A 12 -21.07 -33.09 -33.93
N TRP A 13 -21.27 -31.88 -33.42
CA TRP A 13 -20.46 -30.72 -33.80
C TRP A 13 -18.96 -31.03 -33.66
N ALA A 14 -18.18 -30.71 -34.68
CA ALA A 14 -16.72 -30.79 -34.61
C ALA A 14 -16.22 -29.82 -33.52
N ARG A 15 -15.61 -30.36 -32.46
CA ARG A 15 -15.03 -29.62 -31.32
C ARG A 15 -13.50 -29.60 -31.34
N ASP A 16 -12.92 -29.87 -32.50
CA ASP A 16 -11.49 -29.92 -32.77
C ASP A 16 -10.84 -28.53 -32.68
N LYS A 17 -11.59 -27.47 -33.01
CA LYS A 17 -11.10 -26.09 -32.98
C LYS A 17 -11.85 -25.24 -31.96
N LEU A 18 -11.09 -24.58 -31.10
CA LEU A 18 -11.61 -23.65 -30.12
C LEU A 18 -11.64 -22.25 -30.71
N TYR A 19 -12.78 -21.86 -31.30
CA TYR A 19 -13.00 -20.52 -31.87
C TYR A 19 -13.30 -19.48 -30.78
N ARG A 20 -12.34 -19.25 -29.87
CA ARG A 20 -12.47 -18.22 -28.84
C ARG A 20 -11.30 -17.25 -28.92
N TYR A 21 -11.60 -16.01 -29.31
CA TYR A 21 -10.69 -14.90 -29.10
C TYR A 21 -11.00 -14.28 -27.75
N GLU A 22 -10.03 -14.30 -26.84
CA GLU A 22 -10.12 -13.64 -25.53
C GLU A 22 -9.05 -12.54 -25.48
N PRO A 23 -9.41 -11.27 -25.23
CA PRO A 23 -8.41 -10.21 -25.10
C PRO A 23 -7.55 -10.48 -23.87
N ARG A 24 -6.27 -10.10 -23.94
CA ARG A 24 -5.29 -10.35 -22.86
C ARG A 24 -5.78 -9.82 -21.51
N SER A 25 -6.58 -8.75 -21.47
CA SER A 25 -7.04 -8.09 -20.23
C SER A 25 -8.05 -8.96 -19.53
N SER A 26 -9.08 -9.35 -20.27
CA SER A 26 -10.11 -10.26 -19.79
C SER A 26 -9.48 -11.58 -19.32
N ARG A 27 -8.51 -12.12 -20.06
CA ARG A 27 -7.80 -13.33 -19.64
C ARG A 27 -7.05 -13.16 -18.31
N LEU A 28 -6.32 -12.05 -18.13
CA LEU A 28 -5.55 -11.79 -16.91
C LEU A 28 -6.46 -11.49 -15.70
N GLU A 29 -7.53 -10.73 -15.91
CA GLU A 29 -8.54 -10.48 -14.88
C GLU A 29 -9.25 -11.77 -14.46
N ARG A 30 -9.55 -12.66 -15.41
CA ARG A 30 -10.20 -13.94 -15.15
C ARG A 30 -9.28 -14.95 -14.46
N LEU A 31 -7.99 -14.99 -14.84
CA LEU A 31 -7.02 -15.95 -14.30
C LEU A 31 -6.38 -15.49 -12.99
N GLN A 32 -6.44 -14.19 -12.65
CA GLN A 32 -5.88 -13.58 -11.44
C GLN A 32 -4.54 -14.19 -11.01
N ILE A 33 -3.46 -13.82 -11.72
CA ILE A 33 -2.12 -14.38 -11.48
C ILE A 33 -1.58 -14.03 -10.08
N SER A 34 -1.94 -12.86 -9.55
CA SER A 34 -1.58 -12.43 -8.19
C SER A 34 -2.84 -12.34 -7.32
N PRO A 35 -2.80 -12.81 -6.05
CA PRO A 35 -3.90 -12.62 -5.13
C PRO A 35 -4.09 -11.13 -4.83
N ARG A 36 -5.34 -10.72 -4.61
CA ARG A 36 -5.64 -9.36 -4.16
C ARG A 36 -5.07 -9.13 -2.77
N THR A 37 -4.18 -8.16 -2.66
CA THR A 37 -3.72 -7.60 -1.38
C THR A 37 -4.68 -6.52 -0.88
N ASP A 38 -4.77 -6.37 0.44
CA ASP A 38 -5.77 -5.50 1.07
C ASP A 38 -5.53 -4.02 0.86
N LEU A 39 -4.25 -3.62 0.85
CA LEU A 39 -3.83 -2.22 0.74
C LEU A 39 -3.55 -1.84 -0.71
N LEU A 40 -2.88 -2.72 -1.46
CA LEU A 40 -2.51 -2.48 -2.86
C LEU A 40 -3.68 -2.75 -3.84
N GLY A 41 -4.51 -3.75 -3.58
CA GLY A 41 -5.62 -4.13 -4.46
C GLY A 41 -5.22 -5.10 -5.57
N LEU A 42 -5.82 -4.92 -6.75
CA LEU A 42 -5.61 -5.77 -7.93
C LEU A 42 -4.79 -5.05 -9.00
N PRO A 43 -3.87 -5.77 -9.67
CA PRO A 43 -3.15 -5.22 -10.81
C PRO A 43 -4.10 -4.93 -11.99
N LEU A 44 -3.90 -3.80 -12.67
CA LEU A 44 -4.63 -3.41 -13.87
C LEU A 44 -3.75 -3.47 -15.13
N ASP A 45 -4.42 -3.36 -16.29
CA ASP A 45 -3.84 -3.03 -17.59
C ASP A 45 -2.61 -3.87 -17.96
N HIS A 46 -2.72 -5.17 -17.70
CA HIS A 46 -1.72 -6.19 -18.05
C HIS A 46 -0.33 -5.95 -17.45
N GLN A 47 -0.20 -5.06 -16.46
CA GLN A 47 1.06 -4.63 -15.87
C GLN A 47 2.07 -4.21 -16.93
N ASN A 48 1.79 -3.10 -17.63
CA ASN A 48 2.77 -2.47 -18.50
C ASN A 48 4.08 -2.24 -17.71
N LEU A 49 5.20 -2.73 -18.26
CA LEU A 49 6.52 -2.65 -17.63
C LEU A 49 6.99 -1.20 -17.41
N PHE A 50 6.47 -0.25 -18.19
CA PHE A 50 6.81 1.17 -18.07
C PHE A 50 5.93 1.91 -17.04
N GLU A 51 4.70 1.45 -16.86
CA GLU A 51 3.74 2.05 -15.93
C GLU A 51 2.81 0.98 -15.38
N GLN A 52 3.12 0.55 -14.15
CA GLN A 52 2.32 -0.43 -13.45
C GLN A 52 1.21 0.26 -12.66
N ARG A 53 0.04 -0.37 -12.64
CA ARG A 53 -1.17 0.20 -12.06
C ARG A 53 -1.89 -0.80 -11.19
N TRP A 54 -2.41 -0.36 -10.05
CA TRP A 54 -3.21 -1.17 -9.14
C TRP A 54 -4.45 -0.42 -8.71
N ARG A 55 -5.58 -1.12 -8.72
CA ARG A 55 -6.88 -0.60 -8.32
C ARG A 55 -7.36 -1.33 -7.08
N ASN A 56 -7.78 -0.57 -6.08
CA ASN A 56 -8.33 -1.10 -4.85
C ASN A 56 -9.67 -0.45 -4.51
N PHE A 57 -10.55 -1.24 -3.91
CA PHE A 57 -11.83 -0.78 -3.38
C PHE A 57 -11.81 -0.89 -1.87
N LEU A 58 -11.77 0.26 -1.21
CA LEU A 58 -11.70 0.39 0.23
C LEU A 58 -13.11 0.20 0.80
N ARG A 59 -13.37 -1.01 1.30
CA ARG A 59 -14.65 -1.35 1.93
C ARG A 59 -14.43 -1.54 3.42
N ALA A 60 -15.01 -0.64 4.21
CA ALA A 60 -14.96 -0.69 5.66
C ALA A 60 -15.60 -1.96 6.27
N ARG A 61 -16.46 -2.67 5.51
CA ARG A 61 -16.98 -4.00 5.90
C ARG A 61 -15.92 -5.10 5.83
N VAL A 62 -15.02 -5.00 4.85
CA VAL A 62 -13.92 -5.98 4.65
C VAL A 62 -12.76 -5.67 5.58
N ARG A 63 -12.47 -4.37 5.77
CA ARG A 63 -11.37 -3.89 6.61
C ARG A 63 -11.89 -2.89 7.65
N PRO A 64 -12.33 -3.37 8.83
CA PRO A 64 -12.92 -2.52 9.87
C PRO A 64 -11.97 -1.43 10.38
N TRP A 65 -10.66 -1.70 10.39
CA TRP A 65 -9.65 -0.74 10.85
C TRP A 65 -9.68 0.59 10.07
N ILE A 66 -10.15 0.60 8.81
CA ILE A 66 -10.25 1.85 8.03
C ILE A 66 -11.21 2.85 8.71
N LYS A 67 -12.24 2.35 9.41
CA LYS A 67 -13.20 3.19 10.15
C LYS A 67 -12.56 3.93 11.31
N ASP A 68 -11.48 3.37 11.85
CA ASP A 68 -10.80 3.93 13.00
C ASP A 68 -9.96 5.15 12.64
N HIS A 69 -9.83 5.51 11.36
CA HIS A 69 -9.24 6.77 10.92
C HIS A 69 -10.34 7.70 10.39
N SER A 70 -10.94 8.47 11.31
CA SER A 70 -12.06 9.35 10.98
C SER A 70 -11.89 10.76 11.52
N ILE A 71 -12.42 11.72 10.76
CA ILE A 71 -12.70 13.09 11.18
C ILE A 71 -14.23 13.16 11.39
N PRO A 72 -14.77 14.03 12.26
CA PRO A 72 -16.21 14.20 12.42
C PRO A 72 -16.97 14.21 11.09
N GLY A 73 -17.78 13.18 10.85
CA GLY A 73 -18.65 13.06 9.67
C GLY A 73 -18.02 12.37 8.46
N VAL A 74 -16.71 12.11 8.42
CA VAL A 74 -16.03 11.56 7.24
C VAL A 74 -14.94 10.55 7.63
N MET A 75 -14.99 9.37 6.98
CA MET A 75 -13.91 8.38 7.03
C MET A 75 -12.84 8.78 6.02
N ILE A 76 -11.58 8.85 6.46
CA ILE A 76 -10.47 9.26 5.61
C ILE A 76 -9.52 8.09 5.50
N TYR A 77 -9.11 7.75 4.28
CA TYR A 77 -8.07 6.73 4.12
C TYR A 77 -6.73 7.30 4.64
N PRO A 78 -6.06 6.62 5.58
CA PRO A 78 -4.83 7.15 6.16
C PRO A 78 -3.75 7.36 5.12
N GLY A 79 -3.02 8.47 5.21
CA GLY A 79 -1.87 8.74 4.34
C GLY A 79 -0.80 7.66 4.40
N VAL A 80 -0.50 7.18 5.60
CA VAL A 80 0.40 6.04 5.82
C VAL A 80 -0.12 4.79 5.10
N GLY A 81 -1.44 4.58 5.05
CA GLY A 81 -2.03 3.46 4.30
C GLY A 81 -1.76 3.55 2.79
N MET A 82 -1.71 4.77 2.23
CA MET A 82 -1.32 4.98 0.84
C MET A 82 0.17 4.69 0.62
N LEU A 83 1.04 5.10 1.55
CA LEU A 83 2.47 4.80 1.49
C LEU A 83 2.75 3.29 1.60
N VAL A 84 2.03 2.59 2.47
CA VAL A 84 2.15 1.13 2.55
C VAL A 84 1.71 0.47 1.24
N SER A 85 0.67 0.98 0.55
CA SER A 85 0.35 0.50 -0.80
C SER A 85 1.51 0.67 -1.79
N VAL A 86 2.28 1.76 -1.70
CA VAL A 86 3.49 1.95 -2.53
C VAL A 86 4.57 0.92 -2.19
N ILE A 87 4.76 0.64 -0.90
CA ILE A 87 5.72 -0.36 -0.41
C ILE A 87 5.34 -1.76 -0.94
N GLU A 88 4.08 -2.16 -0.78
CA GLU A 88 3.58 -3.44 -1.31
C GLU A 88 3.76 -3.56 -2.83
N ALA A 89 3.53 -2.45 -3.56
CA ALA A 89 3.75 -2.42 -5.00
C ALA A 89 5.22 -2.58 -5.38
N ALA A 90 6.14 -1.98 -4.61
CA ALA A 90 7.57 -2.16 -4.78
C ALA A 90 8.00 -3.61 -4.51
N HIS A 91 7.44 -4.26 -3.49
CA HIS A 91 7.61 -5.70 -3.27
C HIS A 91 7.12 -6.53 -4.46
N GLU A 92 5.94 -6.23 -5.01
CA GLU A 92 5.42 -6.95 -6.18
C GLU A 92 6.31 -6.73 -7.42
N LEU A 93 6.83 -5.52 -7.64
CA LEU A 93 7.79 -5.20 -8.69
C LEU A 93 9.06 -6.06 -8.58
N CYS A 94 9.67 -6.12 -7.39
CA CYS A 94 10.85 -6.94 -7.14
C CYS A 94 10.57 -8.43 -7.36
N ARG A 95 9.43 -8.92 -6.86
CA ARG A 95 9.01 -10.33 -7.03
C ARG A 95 8.80 -10.70 -8.50
N GLN A 96 8.26 -9.80 -9.32
CA GLN A 96 8.06 -10.05 -10.76
C GLN A 96 9.40 -10.13 -11.52
N GLN A 97 10.45 -9.49 -11.01
CA GLN A 97 11.79 -9.47 -11.62
C GLN A 97 12.76 -10.46 -10.96
N ASP A 98 12.31 -11.20 -9.95
CA ASP A 98 13.12 -12.12 -9.13
C ASP A 98 14.33 -11.42 -8.48
N ILE A 99 14.10 -10.21 -7.95
CA ILE A 99 15.14 -9.38 -7.34
C ILE A 99 14.94 -9.36 -5.81
N GLY A 100 16.03 -9.57 -5.07
CA GLY A 100 16.06 -9.43 -3.61
C GLY A 100 15.91 -7.97 -3.16
N LEU A 101 14.87 -7.70 -2.36
CA LEU A 101 14.58 -6.39 -1.79
C LEU A 101 15.21 -6.27 -0.40
N LEU A 102 16.12 -5.31 -0.20
CA LEU A 102 16.67 -4.98 1.11
C LEU A 102 15.87 -3.86 1.79
N GLY A 103 15.44 -2.86 1.02
CA GLY A 103 14.74 -1.70 1.57
C GLY A 103 14.13 -0.80 0.51
N ILE A 104 13.30 0.14 0.97
CA ILE A 104 12.63 1.13 0.12
C ILE A 104 12.83 2.50 0.76
N GLU A 105 13.33 3.44 -0.03
CA GLU A 105 13.48 4.83 0.39
C GLU A 105 12.45 5.69 -0.33
N LEU A 106 11.57 6.34 0.44
CA LEU A 106 10.57 7.27 -0.07
C LEU A 106 11.14 8.69 -0.06
N VAL A 107 11.02 9.40 -1.18
CA VAL A 107 11.56 10.75 -1.40
C VAL A 107 10.47 11.65 -1.99
N ASP A 108 10.46 12.93 -1.59
CA ASP A 108 9.53 13.94 -2.10
C ASP A 108 8.05 13.53 -1.97
N VAL A 109 7.67 13.02 -0.79
CA VAL A 109 6.31 12.61 -0.50
C VAL A 109 5.42 13.83 -0.31
N HIS A 110 4.57 14.10 -1.30
CA HIS A 110 3.59 15.18 -1.28
C HIS A 110 2.19 14.58 -1.10
N SER A 111 1.45 15.09 -0.12
CA SER A 111 0.10 14.64 0.21
C SER A 111 -0.93 15.74 0.14
N ILE A 112 -2.05 15.45 -0.49
CA ILE A 112 -3.27 16.23 -0.49
C ILE A 112 -4.32 15.40 0.27
N PRO A 113 -4.88 15.92 1.39
CA PRO A 113 -5.87 15.20 2.16
C PRO A 113 -7.16 15.04 1.34
N VAL A 114 -7.72 13.82 1.31
CA VAL A 114 -8.96 13.53 0.59
C VAL A 114 -9.95 12.78 1.44
N ASP A 115 -11.18 13.28 1.40
CA ASP A 115 -12.31 12.84 2.18
C ASP A 115 -13.03 11.65 1.53
N GLY A 116 -13.27 10.59 2.30
CA GLY A 116 -14.22 9.55 1.93
C GLY A 116 -13.80 8.59 0.82
N ALA A 117 -12.51 8.47 0.49
CA ALA A 117 -12.00 7.62 -0.59
C ALA A 117 -12.59 6.19 -0.57
N VAL A 118 -13.37 5.84 -1.60
CA VAL A 118 -14.00 4.52 -1.76
C VAL A 118 -13.17 3.64 -2.70
N GLU A 119 -12.57 4.27 -3.70
CA GLU A 119 -11.78 3.61 -4.71
C GLU A 119 -10.43 4.31 -4.84
N THR A 120 -9.36 3.53 -4.97
CA THR A 120 -8.00 4.04 -5.08
C THR A 120 -7.29 3.42 -6.27
N LEU A 121 -6.44 4.21 -6.90
CA LEU A 121 -5.62 3.84 -8.04
C LEU A 121 -4.18 4.27 -7.76
N LEU A 122 -3.29 3.30 -7.62
CA LEU A 122 -1.86 3.53 -7.58
C LEU A 122 -1.29 3.34 -8.97
N ARG A 123 -0.44 4.28 -9.39
CA ARG A 123 0.36 4.19 -10.62
C ARG A 123 1.81 4.36 -10.27
N ILE A 124 2.67 3.49 -10.77
CA ILE A 124 4.12 3.58 -10.61
C ILE A 124 4.74 3.60 -12.00
N ARG A 125 5.47 4.67 -12.30
CA ARG A 125 6.27 4.78 -13.50
C ARG A 125 7.67 4.26 -13.22
N VAL A 126 8.07 3.25 -13.97
CA VAL A 126 9.40 2.67 -13.90
C VAL A 126 10.32 3.42 -14.87
N PRO A 127 11.46 3.98 -14.42
CA PRO A 127 12.36 4.69 -15.31
C PRO A 127 12.99 3.71 -16.32
N GLN A 128 13.11 4.14 -17.57
CA GLN A 128 13.84 3.37 -18.58
C GLN A 128 15.34 3.69 -18.52
N GLY A 129 16.18 2.64 -18.63
CA GLY A 129 17.63 2.75 -18.82
C GLY A 129 18.46 2.67 -17.54
N ARG A 130 18.32 3.64 -16.62
CA ARG A 130 19.12 3.68 -15.37
C ARG A 130 18.29 3.25 -14.16
N GLU A 131 18.76 2.23 -13.45
CA GLU A 131 18.18 1.76 -12.17
C GLU A 131 18.31 2.79 -11.04
N ASP A 132 19.32 3.67 -11.13
CA ASP A 132 19.62 4.74 -10.18
C ASP A 132 18.62 5.91 -10.23
N ARG A 133 17.55 5.81 -11.03
CA ARG A 133 16.49 6.83 -11.05
C ARG A 133 15.37 6.41 -10.11
N PRO A 134 14.77 7.36 -9.37
CA PRO A 134 13.65 7.03 -8.52
C PRO A 134 12.43 6.68 -9.37
N ARG A 135 11.67 5.69 -8.90
CA ARG A 135 10.37 5.35 -9.45
C ARG A 135 9.36 6.38 -8.96
N VAL A 136 8.63 6.99 -9.87
CA VAL A 136 7.63 8.00 -9.52
C VAL A 136 6.29 7.31 -9.31
N TYR A 137 5.66 7.55 -8.17
CA TYR A 137 4.33 7.05 -7.88
C TYR A 137 3.31 8.17 -7.84
N LYS A 138 2.10 7.85 -8.28
CA LYS A 138 0.91 8.68 -8.17
C LYS A 138 -0.22 7.85 -7.59
N PHE A 139 -0.79 8.34 -6.50
CA PHE A 139 -1.95 7.76 -5.87
C PHE A 139 -3.16 8.66 -6.11
N ALA A 140 -4.16 8.13 -6.79
CA ALA A 140 -5.43 8.80 -7.02
C ALA A 140 -6.55 8.10 -6.28
N SER A 141 -7.58 8.84 -5.89
CA SER A 141 -8.79 8.25 -5.32
C SER A 141 -10.05 8.89 -5.89
N THR A 142 -11.15 8.15 -5.79
CA THR A 142 -12.48 8.67 -6.07
C THR A 142 -13.50 8.17 -5.06
N VAL A 143 -14.61 8.91 -4.99
CA VAL A 143 -15.76 8.64 -4.14
C VAL A 143 -17.00 8.56 -5.03
N SER A 144 -17.49 7.35 -5.28
CA SER A 144 -18.64 7.09 -6.16
C SER A 144 -18.42 7.71 -7.55
N ASP A 145 -19.36 8.50 -8.07
CA ASP A 145 -19.31 9.07 -9.43
C ASP A 145 -18.54 10.40 -9.53
N LYS A 146 -17.74 10.74 -8.52
CA LYS A 146 -16.90 11.95 -8.54
C LYS A 146 -15.67 11.76 -9.46
N PRO A 147 -15.10 12.86 -9.98
CA PRO A 147 -13.84 12.78 -10.71
C PRO A 147 -12.72 12.25 -9.82
N TRP A 148 -11.74 11.61 -10.45
CA TRP A 148 -10.51 11.18 -9.78
C TRP A 148 -9.70 12.38 -9.31
N ILE A 149 -9.21 12.30 -8.07
CA ILE A 149 -8.32 13.31 -7.47
C ILE A 149 -6.97 12.65 -7.24
N GLU A 150 -5.88 13.30 -7.66
CA GLU A 150 -4.52 12.88 -7.31
C GLU A 150 -4.25 13.33 -5.87
N ASN A 151 -4.07 12.36 -4.97
CA ASN A 151 -3.92 12.61 -3.53
C ASN A 151 -2.45 12.62 -3.12
N TYR A 152 -1.65 11.65 -3.61
CA TYR A 152 -0.26 11.52 -3.21
C TYR A 152 0.62 11.40 -4.45
N VAL A 153 1.72 12.14 -4.43
CA VAL A 153 2.76 12.06 -5.45
C VAL A 153 4.08 11.99 -4.72
N GLY A 154 4.97 11.14 -5.21
CA GLY A 154 6.34 11.09 -4.70
C GLY A 154 7.19 10.17 -5.53
N SER A 155 8.38 9.93 -5.02
CA SER A 155 9.39 9.09 -5.66
C SER A 155 9.89 8.05 -4.67
N PHE A 156 10.38 6.92 -5.16
CA PHE A 156 11.06 5.96 -4.30
C PHE A 156 12.22 5.26 -4.99
N TYR A 157 13.23 4.93 -4.20
CA TYR A 157 14.32 4.05 -4.58
C TYR A 157 14.09 2.67 -4.00
N ILE A 158 14.51 1.66 -4.76
CA ILE A 158 14.53 0.28 -4.29
C ILE A 158 15.99 -0.04 -3.98
N VAL A 159 16.26 -0.36 -2.73
CA VAL A 159 17.58 -0.80 -2.26
C VAL A 159 17.63 -2.31 -2.45
N LEU A 160 18.49 -2.77 -3.35
CA LEU A 160 18.63 -4.19 -3.69
C LEU A 160 19.68 -4.86 -2.82
N ASP A 161 19.47 -6.15 -2.53
CA ASP A 161 20.42 -6.97 -1.78
C ASP A 161 21.76 -7.14 -2.51
N SER A 162 21.71 -7.33 -3.84
CA SER A 162 22.91 -7.46 -4.69
C SER A 162 23.71 -6.17 -4.84
N ILE A 163 23.02 -5.03 -4.77
CA ILE A 163 23.64 -3.70 -4.89
C ILE A 163 24.17 -3.24 -3.52
N ALA A 164 23.61 -3.68 -2.40
CA ALA A 164 24.16 -3.40 -1.07
C ALA A 164 25.60 -3.93 -0.91
N GLY A 165 25.95 -5.02 -1.61
CA GLY A 165 27.33 -5.52 -1.67
C GLY A 165 28.25 -4.81 -2.68
N LEU A 166 27.73 -3.91 -3.53
CA LEU A 166 28.47 -3.21 -4.59
C LEU A 166 28.47 -1.67 -4.44
N LEU A 167 27.46 -1.10 -3.80
CA LEU A 167 27.51 0.26 -3.28
C LEU A 167 28.48 0.26 -2.11
N ASP A 168 29.14 1.40 -1.90
CA ASP A 168 29.92 1.65 -0.69
C ASP A 168 28.97 1.39 0.49
N GLU A 169 29.14 0.27 1.20
CA GLU A 169 28.34 -0.06 2.40
C GLU A 169 28.31 1.16 3.33
N ASP A 170 29.39 1.92 3.32
CA ASP A 170 29.56 3.19 3.99
C ASP A 170 28.46 4.22 3.68
N SER A 171 27.92 4.34 2.47
CA SER A 171 26.90 5.36 2.16
C SER A 171 25.52 5.03 2.74
N ILE A 172 25.04 3.80 2.58
CA ILE A 172 23.75 3.35 3.18
C ILE A 172 23.88 3.29 4.70
N LEU A 173 25.00 2.79 5.21
CA LEU A 173 25.30 2.81 6.64
C LEU A 173 25.43 4.23 7.16
N LEU A 174 25.96 5.19 6.39
CA LEU A 174 26.13 6.58 6.82
C LEU A 174 24.78 7.29 6.98
N ASP A 175 23.82 7.12 6.06
CA ASP A 175 22.48 7.70 6.23
C ASP A 175 21.76 7.07 7.43
N TRP A 176 21.84 5.73 7.57
CA TRP A 176 21.26 5.05 8.73
C TRP A 176 21.92 5.48 10.05
N LYS A 177 23.25 5.57 10.08
CA LYS A 177 24.01 6.07 11.24
C LYS A 177 23.62 7.51 11.56
N ALA A 178 23.52 8.39 10.57
CA ALA A 178 23.08 9.77 10.78
C ALA A 178 21.67 9.84 11.38
N ARG A 179 20.73 9.00 10.92
CA ARG A 179 19.38 8.89 11.52
C ARG A 179 19.41 8.35 12.95
N LEU A 180 20.28 7.38 13.24
CA LEU A 180 20.47 6.86 14.60
C LEU A 180 21.09 7.90 15.53
N GLU A 181 22.06 8.66 15.04
CA GLU A 181 22.70 9.77 15.76
C GLU A 181 21.71 10.88 16.04
N MET A 182 20.88 11.27 15.06
CA MET A 182 19.78 12.21 15.25
C MET A 182 18.80 11.73 16.32
N LEU A 183 18.45 10.44 16.32
CA LEU A 183 17.59 9.86 17.35
C LEU A 183 18.26 9.88 18.74
N ALA A 184 19.56 9.58 18.81
CA ALA A 184 20.33 9.63 20.05
C ALA A 184 20.43 11.06 20.58
N ASP A 185 20.63 12.03 19.70
CA ASP A 185 20.64 13.45 20.03
C ASP A 185 19.28 13.88 20.60
N ILE A 186 18.17 13.58 19.93
CA ILE A 186 16.81 13.87 20.43
C ILE A 186 16.56 13.23 21.81
N LYS A 187 17.09 12.01 22.03
CA LYS A 187 16.98 11.32 23.33
C LYS A 187 17.83 11.95 24.43
N SER A 188 18.96 12.56 24.08
CA SER A 188 19.87 13.20 25.05
C SER A 188 19.34 14.54 25.56
N ARG A 189 18.45 15.18 24.80
CA ARG A 189 17.83 16.46 25.14
C ARG A 189 16.84 16.34 26.31
N THR A 190 16.69 17.45 27.03
CA THR A 190 15.71 17.58 28.11
C THR A 190 14.30 17.35 27.57
N SER A 191 13.62 16.36 28.12
CA SER A 191 12.38 15.86 27.55
C SER A 191 11.31 15.63 28.61
N THR A 192 10.05 15.75 28.18
CA THR A 192 8.87 15.50 29.01
C THR A 192 8.12 14.30 28.48
N LYS A 193 7.73 13.39 29.38
CA LYS A 193 6.83 12.28 29.03
C LYS A 193 5.43 12.83 28.78
N VAL A 194 4.90 12.57 27.60
CA VAL A 194 3.54 12.98 27.26
C VAL A 194 2.57 11.87 27.66
N GLY A 195 1.56 12.21 28.45
CA GLY A 195 0.52 11.26 28.85
C GLY A 195 -0.32 10.84 27.65
N ILE A 196 -0.24 9.57 27.26
CA ILE A 196 -0.92 9.02 26.07
C ILE A 196 -2.44 9.23 26.10
N PRO A 197 -3.16 8.97 27.22
CA PRO A 197 -4.60 9.24 27.26
C PRO A 197 -4.92 10.72 27.07
N LYS A 198 -4.09 11.62 27.63
CA LYS A 198 -4.25 13.07 27.47
C LYS A 198 -4.04 13.47 26.00
N LEU A 199 -3.01 12.94 25.34
CA LEU A 199 -2.74 13.18 23.92
C LEU A 199 -3.93 12.79 23.04
N TYR A 200 -4.44 11.56 23.16
CA TYR A 200 -5.57 11.12 22.35
C TYR A 200 -6.87 11.88 22.67
N ASN A 201 -7.05 12.33 23.91
CA ASN A 201 -8.18 13.20 24.27
C ASN A 201 -8.09 14.58 23.63
N GLU A 202 -6.88 15.18 23.58
CA GLU A 202 -6.67 16.45 22.86
C GLU A 202 -6.89 16.29 21.35
N LEU A 203 -6.36 15.22 20.74
CA LEU A 203 -6.59 14.92 19.32
C LEU A 203 -8.10 14.76 19.01
N ARG A 204 -8.84 14.11 19.90
CA ARG A 204 -10.30 13.99 19.79
C ARG A 204 -11.00 15.35 19.85
N ARG A 205 -10.44 16.32 20.59
CA ARG A 205 -10.95 17.69 20.70
C ARG A 205 -10.66 18.49 19.42
N THR A 206 -9.52 18.25 18.77
CA THR A 206 -9.11 18.86 17.49
C THR A 206 -9.62 18.08 16.27
N SER A 207 -10.85 17.54 16.35
CA SER A 207 -11.53 16.82 15.26
C SER A 207 -10.83 15.56 14.71
N MET A 208 -9.86 14.96 15.40
CA MET A 208 -9.28 13.66 15.02
C MET A 208 -9.87 12.53 15.88
N LYS A 209 -10.82 11.77 15.32
CA LYS A 209 -11.46 10.64 15.99
C LYS A 209 -10.79 9.34 15.57
N TRP A 210 -9.66 9.05 16.22
CA TRP A 210 -8.97 7.79 16.03
C TRP A 210 -9.59 6.68 16.87
N GLY A 211 -9.90 5.54 16.26
CA GLY A 211 -10.37 4.33 16.92
C GLY A 211 -9.22 3.47 17.46
N ASP A 212 -9.54 2.27 17.95
CA ASP A 212 -8.59 1.44 18.68
C ASP A 212 -7.41 0.97 17.81
N SER A 213 -7.63 0.78 16.51
CA SER A 213 -6.55 0.38 15.57
C SER A 213 -5.46 1.44 15.41
N PHE A 214 -5.76 2.72 15.67
CA PHE A 214 -4.80 3.84 15.56
C PHE A 214 -4.27 4.30 16.93
N ARG A 215 -4.70 3.67 18.02
CA ARG A 215 -4.26 3.97 19.39
C ARG A 215 -3.20 3.00 19.91
N ASN A 216 -2.18 2.75 19.09
CA ASN A 216 -1.13 1.75 19.37
C ASN A 216 0.13 2.33 20.02
N LEU A 217 0.12 3.62 20.38
CA LEU A 217 1.27 4.29 20.94
C LEU A 217 1.51 3.83 22.39
N ALA A 218 2.73 3.37 22.68
CA ALA A 218 3.10 2.75 23.97
C ALA A 218 3.81 3.72 24.91
N SER A 219 4.64 4.60 24.37
CA SER A 219 5.27 5.71 25.08
C SER A 219 5.63 6.81 24.09
N ILE A 220 5.44 8.06 24.48
CA ILE A 220 5.88 9.23 23.72
C ILE A 220 6.63 10.17 24.65
N THR A 221 7.76 10.65 24.16
CA THR A 221 8.60 11.62 24.84
C THR A 221 8.90 12.74 23.87
N ALA A 222 8.60 13.97 24.27
CA ALA A 222 8.82 15.16 23.47
C ALA A 222 9.89 16.03 24.14
N ALA A 223 10.82 16.55 23.35
CA ALA A 223 11.79 17.53 23.83
C ALA A 223 11.05 18.84 24.19
N ILE A 224 11.46 19.49 25.28
CA ILE A 224 10.75 20.68 25.81
C ILE A 224 10.88 21.88 24.85
N ASP A 225 11.98 21.95 24.13
CA ASP A 225 12.28 22.96 23.11
C ASP A 225 11.44 22.79 21.82
N GLY A 226 10.64 21.72 21.72
CA GLY A 226 9.85 21.40 20.53
C GLY A 226 10.68 20.91 19.34
N SER A 227 11.97 20.66 19.53
CA SER A 227 12.91 20.29 18.46
C SER A 227 12.72 18.87 17.94
N GLY A 228 12.02 18.01 18.68
CA GLY A 228 11.80 16.64 18.29
C GLY A 228 10.96 15.86 19.29
N CYS A 229 10.49 14.70 18.84
CA CYS A 229 9.86 13.71 19.69
C CYS A 229 10.26 12.31 19.24
N TYR A 230 10.25 11.36 20.17
CA TYR A 230 10.37 9.95 19.85
C TYR A 230 9.26 9.19 20.57
N ALA A 231 8.75 8.16 19.89
CA ALA A 231 7.70 7.33 20.42
C ALA A 231 8.00 5.85 20.14
N SER A 232 7.49 5.00 21.01
CA SER A 232 7.48 3.55 20.81
C SER A 232 6.04 3.13 20.57
N VAL A 233 5.84 2.26 19.58
CA VAL A 233 4.53 1.76 19.17
C VAL A 233 4.47 0.27 19.50
N ARG A 234 3.33 -0.21 20.00
CA ARG A 234 3.08 -1.64 20.20
C ARG A 234 2.30 -2.17 19.03
N PHE A 235 2.87 -3.15 18.34
CA PHE A 235 2.14 -3.90 17.33
C PHE A 235 1.25 -4.93 18.02
N ARG A 236 -0.03 -4.92 17.72
CA ARG A 236 -0.93 -6.01 18.11
C ARG A 236 -0.73 -7.13 17.11
N THR A 237 0.05 -8.15 17.49
CA THR A 237 0.09 -9.40 16.72
C THR A 237 -1.29 -10.03 16.82
N VAL A 238 -2.01 -10.10 15.69
CA VAL A 238 -3.22 -10.91 15.61
C VAL A 238 -2.74 -12.35 15.63
N SER A 239 -3.08 -13.11 16.69
CA SER A 239 -2.85 -14.55 16.73
C SER A 239 -3.51 -15.18 15.51
N SER A 240 -2.71 -15.75 14.63
CA SER A 240 -3.11 -16.38 13.37
C SER A 240 -3.98 -17.62 13.62
N GLY A 241 -5.29 -17.40 13.78
CA GLY A 241 -6.32 -18.45 13.79
C GLY A 241 -7.06 -18.62 12.45
N SER A 242 -6.64 -17.90 11.40
CA SER A 242 -7.24 -18.02 10.07
C SER A 242 -6.20 -17.62 9.03
N LEU A 243 -5.85 -18.59 8.18
CA LEU A 243 -4.90 -18.53 7.09
C LEU A 243 -5.02 -17.24 6.25
N LEU A 244 -3.86 -16.77 5.78
CA LEU A 244 -3.63 -15.69 4.79
C LEU A 244 -3.37 -14.27 5.34
N LEU A 245 -2.27 -14.12 6.07
CA LEU A 245 -1.36 -12.99 5.84
C LEU A 245 0.05 -13.57 5.66
N PRO A 246 0.78 -13.27 4.58
CA PRO A 246 2.22 -13.49 4.57
C PRO A 246 2.87 -12.50 5.53
N ASN A 247 3.93 -12.98 6.17
CA ASN A 247 4.82 -12.23 7.04
C ASN A 247 5.31 -10.94 6.33
N PHE A 248 5.41 -9.87 7.12
CA PHE A 248 6.18 -8.66 6.76
C PHE A 248 7.63 -9.02 6.41
#